data_AF-A0A1V6HAQ5-F1
#
_entry.id   AF-A0A1V6HAQ5-F1
#
_cell.length_a   1.000
_cell.length_b   1.000
_cell.length_c   1.000
_cell.angle_alpha   90.00
_cell.angle_beta   90.00
_cell.angle_gamma   90.00
#
_symmetry.space_group_name_H-M   'P 1'
#
loop_
_entity.id
_entity.type
_entity.pdbx_description
1 polymer ?
#
loop_
_entity_poly.entity_id
_entity_poly.type
_entity_poly.pdbx_seq_one_letter_code
_entity_poly.pdbx_strand_id
1 'polypeptide(L)'
;MIGKVVSVSTLPATLEEIRRVVANEALAREFIDLNPFEVVIEPIPAPETPSGFKWTSSAGPPLEVGSGTDCMVLVVVEKRKPISFVIPTVKQTLGLT
;
A
#
# COMPACT_ATOMS: atom_id res chain seq x y z
N MET A 1 -7.18 6.46 -0.09
CA MET A 1 -8.08 5.31 -0.24
C MET A 1 -7.74 4.29 0.82
N ILE A 2 -8.72 3.55 1.34
CA ILE A 2 -8.49 2.45 2.28
C ILE A 2 -8.78 1.14 1.55
N GLY A 3 -7.89 0.17 1.70
CA GLY A 3 -8.04 -1.16 1.13
C GLY A 3 -7.33 -2.21 1.97
N LYS A 4 -7.64 -3.47 1.67
CA LYS A 4 -6.97 -4.62 2.27
C LYS A 4 -5.95 -5.17 1.27
N VAL A 5 -4.72 -5.40 1.72
CA VAL A 5 -3.73 -6.12 0.91
C VAL A 5 -4.17 -7.58 0.80
N VAL A 6 -4.39 -8.04 -0.43
CA VAL A 6 -4.83 -9.40 -0.75
C VAL A 6 -3.62 -10.30 -0.99
N SER A 7 -2.62 -9.80 -1.72
CA SER A 7 -1.37 -10.52 -1.99
C SER A 7 -0.20 -9.56 -2.12
N VAL A 8 0.99 -10.09 -1.85
CA VAL A 8 2.29 -9.45 -2.09
C VAL A 8 3.17 -10.49 -2.76
N SER A 9 3.83 -10.14 -3.85
CA SER A 9 4.77 -11.05 -4.52
C SER A 9 5.99 -11.32 -3.64
N THR A 10 6.51 -12.55 -3.70
CA THR A 10 7.75 -12.93 -2.99
C THR A 10 9.01 -12.58 -3.78
N LEU A 11 8.85 -12.36 -5.09
CA LEU A 11 9.91 -12.00 -6.01
C LEU A 11 9.58 -10.64 -6.66
N PRO A 12 10.62 -9.89 -7.08
CA PRO A 12 10.42 -8.70 -7.90
C PRO A 12 9.65 -9.03 -9.18
N ALA A 13 8.78 -8.12 -9.60
CA ALA A 13 8.00 -8.24 -10.82
C ALA A 13 8.90 -8.23 -12.05
N THR A 14 8.55 -9.04 -13.03
CA THR A 14 9.20 -9.08 -14.34
C THR A 14 8.69 -7.97 -15.25
N LEU A 15 9.48 -7.61 -16.25
CA LEU A 15 9.07 -6.62 -17.25
C LEU A 15 7.77 -7.03 -17.98
N GLU A 16 7.57 -8.32 -18.24
CA GLU A 16 6.33 -8.80 -18.88
C GLU A 16 5.10 -8.64 -17.99
N GLU A 17 5.21 -8.87 -16.68
CA GLU A 17 4.13 -8.65 -15.72
C GLU A 17 3.76 -7.17 -15.64
N ILE A 18 4.75 -6.28 -15.51
CA ILE A 18 4.52 -4.83 -15.47
C ILE A 18 3.86 -4.34 -16.77
N ARG A 19 4.30 -4.83 -17.93
CA ARG A 19 3.71 -4.45 -19.23
C ARG A 19 2.25 -4.85 -19.35
N ARG A 20 1.85 -6.00 -18.80
CA ARG A 20 0.44 -6.45 -18.80
C ARG A 20 -0.46 -5.54 -17.98
N VAL A 21 0.04 -4.99 -16.89
CA VAL A 21 -0.75 -4.14 -15.98
C VAL A 21 -0.79 -2.69 -16.44
N VAL A 22 0.38 -2.13 -16.80
CA VAL A 22 0.54 -0.70 -17.08
C VAL A 22 0.17 -0.35 -18.53
N ALA A 23 0.21 -1.32 -19.44
CA ALA A 23 -0.10 -1.16 -20.87
C ALA A 23 0.68 -0.03 -21.58
N ASN A 24 1.81 0.41 -21.01
CA ASN A 24 2.70 1.44 -21.55
C ASN A 24 4.16 1.00 -21.41
N GLU A 25 4.87 0.88 -22.53
CA GLU A 25 6.27 0.44 -22.59
C GLU A 25 7.25 1.36 -21.88
N ALA A 26 7.08 2.67 -22.02
CA ALA A 26 7.99 3.65 -21.42
C ALA A 26 7.87 3.60 -19.89
N LEU A 27 6.64 3.58 -19.39
CA LEU A 27 6.36 3.53 -17.97
C LEU A 27 6.76 2.17 -17.35
N ALA A 28 6.60 1.07 -18.08
CA ALA A 28 7.06 -0.25 -17.63
C ALA A 28 8.59 -0.32 -17.46
N ARG A 29 9.35 0.39 -18.31
CA ARG A 29 10.82 0.49 -18.17
C ARG A 29 11.23 1.33 -16.97
N GLU A 30 10.53 2.42 -16.70
CA GLU A 30 10.78 3.23 -15.50
C GLU A 30 10.50 2.44 -14.21
N PHE A 31 9.45 1.60 -14.22
CA PHE A 31 9.13 0.79 -13.05
C PHE A 31 10.08 -0.38 -12.84
N ILE A 32 10.53 -1.08 -13.89
CA ILE A 32 11.42 -2.25 -13.70
C ILE A 32 12.76 -1.85 -13.08
N ASP A 33 13.26 -0.64 -13.37
CA ASP A 33 14.52 -0.12 -12.81
C ASP A 33 14.46 0.04 -11.27
N LEU A 34 13.26 0.08 -10.69
CA LEU A 34 13.03 0.17 -9.24
C LEU A 34 13.02 -1.21 -8.54
N ASN A 35 13.15 -2.32 -9.28
CA ASN A 35 12.96 -3.70 -8.80
C ASN A 35 11.66 -3.86 -7.97
N PRO A 36 10.48 -3.54 -8.55
CA PRO A 36 9.25 -3.42 -7.80
C PRO A 36 8.70 -4.79 -7.40
N PHE A 37 7.99 -4.85 -6.28
CA PHE A 37 7.19 -6.01 -5.89
C PHE A 37 5.72 -5.75 -6.21
N GLU A 38 5.01 -6.77 -6.69
CA GLU A 38 3.58 -6.65 -6.96
C GLU A 38 2.81 -6.70 -5.64
N VAL A 39 1.88 -5.76 -5.48
CA VAL A 39 0.95 -5.73 -4.35
C VAL A 39 -0.46 -5.60 -4.90
N VAL A 40 -1.31 -6.59 -4.61
CA VAL A 40 -2.74 -6.54 -4.96
C VAL A 40 -3.51 -6.06 -3.75
N ILE A 41 -4.26 -4.98 -3.92
CA ILE A 41 -5.07 -4.36 -2.88
C ILE A 41 -6.52 -4.39 -3.33
N GLU A 42 -7.41 -4.80 -2.43
CA GLU A 42 -8.85 -4.69 -2.59
C GLU A 42 -9.32 -3.40 -1.88
N PRO A 43 -9.66 -2.34 -2.64
CA PRO A 43 -10.19 -1.12 -2.05
C PRO A 43 -11.56 -1.37 -1.44
N ILE A 44 -11.88 -0.68 -0.34
CA ILE A 44 -13.21 -0.75 0.26
C ILE A 44 -14.16 0.14 -0.55
N PRO A 45 -15.25 -0.41 -1.15
CA PRO A 45 -16.22 0.39 -1.89
C PRO A 45 -16.96 1.37 -0.97
N ALA A 46 -17.26 2.55 -1.50
CA ALA A 46 -18.09 3.56 -0.83
C ALA A 46 -18.88 4.33 -1.91
N PRO A 47 -20.10 3.87 -2.27
CA PRO A 47 -20.92 4.51 -3.31
C PRO A 47 -21.26 5.97 -3.05
N GLU A 48 -21.15 6.41 -1.80
CA GLU A 48 -21.36 7.78 -1.36
C GLU A 48 -20.22 8.75 -1.72
N THR A 49 -19.06 8.25 -2.14
CA THR A 49 -17.92 9.10 -2.54
C THR A 49 -17.85 9.27 -4.06
N PRO A 50 -17.47 10.45 -4.58
CA PRO A 50 -17.30 10.66 -6.02
C PRO A 50 -16.29 9.70 -6.67
N SER A 51 -15.35 9.17 -5.89
CA SER A 51 -14.37 8.21 -6.38
C SER A 51 -14.84 6.75 -6.31
N GLY A 52 -15.99 6.46 -5.68
CA GLY A 52 -16.51 5.11 -5.47
C GLY A 52 -15.83 4.28 -4.37
N PHE A 53 -14.89 4.85 -3.61
CA PHE A 53 -14.07 4.14 -2.62
C PHE A 53 -13.98 4.87 -1.29
N LYS A 54 -13.69 4.14 -0.21
CA LYS A 54 -13.53 4.69 1.14
C LYS A 54 -12.18 5.39 1.29
N TRP A 55 -12.16 6.55 1.96
CA TRP A 55 -10.95 7.33 2.22
C TRP A 55 -10.69 7.51 3.72
N THR A 56 -9.41 7.72 4.07
CA THR A 56 -8.99 8.01 5.45
C THR A 56 -9.33 9.42 5.89
N SER A 57 -9.43 10.36 4.94
CA SER A 57 -9.80 11.76 5.14
C SER A 57 -10.62 12.21 3.94
N SER A 58 -11.66 13.01 4.20
CA SER A 58 -12.62 13.54 3.22
C SER A 58 -13.34 12.48 2.36
N ALA A 59 -14.09 12.93 1.36
CA ALA A 59 -14.77 12.06 0.38
C ALA A 59 -13.83 11.59 -0.75
N GLY A 60 -12.51 11.84 -0.65
CA GLY A 60 -11.56 11.53 -1.72
C GLY A 60 -11.56 12.57 -2.85
N PRO A 61 -10.82 12.30 -3.94
CA PRO A 61 -10.72 13.19 -5.09
C PRO A 61 -12.06 13.22 -5.87
N PRO A 62 -12.40 14.34 -6.54
CA PRO A 62 -13.64 14.49 -7.31
C PRO A 62 -13.58 13.78 -8.67
N LEU A 63 -12.88 12.66 -8.78
CA LEU A 63 -12.69 11.89 -10.01
C LEU A 63 -12.79 10.38 -9.72
N GLU A 64 -13.28 9.63 -10.71
CA GLU A 64 -13.33 8.17 -10.65
C GLU A 64 -11.93 7.58 -10.83
N VAL A 65 -11.57 6.65 -9.95
CA VAL A 65 -10.28 5.94 -10.03
C VAL A 65 -10.44 4.75 -10.98
N GLY A 66 -9.92 4.89 -12.20
CA GLY A 66 -9.94 3.87 -13.24
C GLY A 66 -8.62 3.10 -13.38
N SER A 67 -8.61 2.11 -14.26
CA SER A 67 -7.39 1.39 -14.62
C SER A 67 -6.34 2.35 -15.22
N GLY A 68 -5.07 2.16 -14.88
CA GLY A 68 -3.97 3.01 -15.33
C GLY A 68 -3.82 4.35 -14.60
N THR A 69 -4.62 4.60 -13.55
CA THR A 69 -4.45 5.79 -12.71
C THR A 69 -3.21 5.62 -11.84
N ASP A 70 -2.20 6.48 -12.02
CA ASP A 70 -1.03 6.51 -11.15
C ASP A 70 -1.42 6.94 -9.73
N CYS A 71 -0.96 6.18 -8.74
CA CYS A 71 -1.35 6.33 -7.35
C CYS A 71 -0.17 6.05 -6.43
N MET A 72 0.02 6.90 -5.42
CA MET A 72 0.92 6.62 -4.31
C MET A 72 0.15 5.96 -3.17
N VAL A 73 0.66 4.83 -2.65
CA VAL A 73 0.02 4.06 -1.59
C VAL A 73 0.91 3.98 -0.36
N LEU A 74 0.31 4.14 0.83
CA LEU A 74 0.96 3.90 2.12
C LEU A 74 0.51 2.55 2.67
N VAL A 75 1.45 1.63 2.88
CA VAL A 75 1.19 0.28 3.38
C VAL A 75 1.62 0.17 4.84
N VAL A 76 0.70 -0.24 5.71
CA VAL A 76 0.99 -0.46 7.14
C VAL A 76 1.59 -1.85 7.31
N VAL A 77 2.89 -1.93 7.62
CA VAL A 77 3.61 -3.20 7.82
C VAL A 77 3.56 -3.72 9.26
N GLU A 78 3.43 -2.83 10.24
CA GLU A 78 3.35 -3.20 11.66
C GLU A 78 2.42 -2.25 12.42
N LYS A 79 1.65 -2.78 13.38
CA LYS A 79 0.87 -1.99 14.33
C LYS A 79 1.30 -2.34 15.76
N ARG A 80 2.02 -1.42 16.40
CA ARG A 80 2.53 -1.60 17.77
C ARG A 80 1.79 -0.70 18.77
N LYS A 81 1.46 -1.22 19.95
CA LYS A 81 0.82 -0.44 21.03
C LYS A 81 1.86 0.45 21.72
N PRO A 82 1.60 1.74 22.00
CA PRO A 82 2.58 2.61 22.66
C PRO A 82 3.12 2.07 23.99
N ILE A 83 2.30 1.38 24.79
CA ILE A 83 2.72 0.79 26.08
C ILE A 83 3.82 -0.27 25.94
N SER A 84 3.97 -0.92 24.78
CA SER A 84 5.05 -1.88 24.56
C SER A 84 6.43 -1.24 24.47
N PHE A 85 6.52 0.10 24.32
CA PHE A 85 7.79 0.82 24.41
C PHE A 85 8.20 1.15 25.86
N VAL A 86 7.28 1.05 26.83
CA VAL A 86 7.54 1.36 28.25
C VAL A 86 8.06 0.15 29.02
N ILE A 87 7.56 -1.05 28.71
CA ILE A 87 8.00 -2.32 29.34
C ILE A 87 9.52 -2.57 29.21
N PRO A 88 10.18 -2.32 28.07
CA PRO A 88 11.63 -2.45 27.93
C PRO A 88 12.39 -1.55 28.92
N THR A 89 11.96 -0.29 29.06
CA THR A 89 12.59 0.67 29.96
C THR A 89 12.44 0.23 31.41
N VAL A 90 11.27 -0.25 31.81
CA VAL A 90 11.03 -0.77 33.17
C VAL A 90 11.88 -2.01 33.46
N LYS A 91 12.01 -2.96 32.51
CA LYS A 91 12.90 -4.12 32.65
C LYS A 91 14.37 -3.73 32.80
N GLN A 92 14.83 -2.74 32.03
CA GLN A 92 16.21 -2.24 32.08
C GLN A 92 16.50 -1.49 33.38
N THR A 93 15.50 -0.80 33.94
CA THR A 93 15.63 -0.09 35.24
C THR A 93 15.55 -1.04 36.43
N LEU A 94 14.86 -2.18 36.29
CA LEU A 94 14.71 -3.21 37.32
C LEU A 94 15.75 -4.34 37.25
N GLY A 95 16.69 -4.30 36.31
CA GLY A 95 17.82 -5.25 36.23
C GLY A 95 17.45 -6.69 35.86
N LEU A 96 16.24 -6.93 35.36
CA LEU A 96 15.79 -8.25 34.92
C LEU A 96 16.16 -8.43 33.44
N THR A 97 17.38 -8.93 33.22
CA THR A 97 17.86 -9.41 31.91
C THR A 97 17.21 -10.74 31.59
#